data_AF-A0A7W2HUM6-F1
#
_entry.id   AF-A0A7W2HUM6-F1
#
_cell.length_a   1.000
_cell.length_b   1.000
_cell.length_c   1.000
_cell.angle_alpha   90.00
_cell.angle_beta   90.00
_cell.angle_gamma   90.00
#
_symmetry.space_group_name_H-M   'P 1'
#
loop_
_entity.id
_entity.type
_entity.pdbx_description
1 polymer ?
#
loop_
_entity_poly.entity_id
_entity_poly.type
_entity_poly.pdbx_seq_one_letter_code
_entity_poly.pdbx_strand_id
1 'polypeptide(L)'
;MSYRRIAATTGLSMSTVRNRLNTAYAALITPGVNEMRAREGERLLYLLDRLQGAVEAGDQQAIKTAVRVSESYRRLFGLNAPEQHTVQFHEVTQMDLGVQELIREAHARAALDKEHT
;
A
#
# COMPACT_ATOMS: atom_id res chain seq x y z
N MET A 1 8.34 -20.85 -15.29
CA MET A 1 9.31 -20.30 -16.27
C MET A 1 9.76 -18.92 -15.75
N SER A 2 11.07 -18.60 -15.69
CA SER A 2 11.54 -17.34 -15.07
C SER A 2 11.67 -16.19 -16.08
N TYR A 3 11.52 -14.93 -15.64
CA TYR A 3 11.67 -13.74 -16.48
C TYR A 3 13.01 -13.69 -17.22
N ARG A 4 14.09 -14.13 -16.56
CA ARG A 4 15.44 -14.20 -17.16
C ARG A 4 15.50 -15.18 -18.33
N ARG A 5 14.79 -16.31 -18.24
CA ARG A 5 14.75 -17.33 -19.30
C ARG A 5 13.93 -16.86 -20.51
N ILE A 6 12.86 -16.08 -20.27
CA ILE A 6 12.03 -15.45 -21.31
C ILE A 6 12.84 -14.37 -22.03
N ALA A 7 13.50 -13.47 -21.28
CA ALA A 7 14.37 -12.44 -21.84
C ALA A 7 15.45 -13.01 -22.78
N ALA A 8 16.11 -14.08 -22.35
CA ALA A 8 17.14 -14.76 -23.14
C ALA A 8 16.61 -15.44 -24.42
N THR A 9 15.36 -15.91 -24.41
CA THR A 9 14.74 -16.56 -25.58
C THR A 9 14.11 -15.58 -26.55
N THR A 10 13.60 -14.44 -26.06
CA THR A 10 12.92 -13.44 -26.90
C THR A 10 13.84 -12.29 -27.33
N GLY A 11 15.09 -12.24 -26.86
CA GLY A 11 16.00 -11.12 -27.13
C GLY A 11 15.54 -9.79 -26.52
N LEU A 12 14.69 -9.83 -25.49
CA LEU A 12 14.14 -8.64 -24.82
C LEU A 12 14.84 -8.41 -23.49
N SER A 13 14.91 -7.15 -23.03
CA SER A 13 15.39 -6.85 -21.68
C SER A 13 14.45 -7.43 -20.61
N MET A 14 14.99 -7.79 -19.44
CA MET A 14 14.16 -8.29 -18.33
C MET A 14 13.08 -7.29 -17.88
N SER A 15 13.36 -5.98 -17.93
CA SER A 15 12.38 -4.95 -17.57
C SER A 15 11.24 -4.89 -18.58
N THR A 16 11.54 -5.01 -19.88
CA THR A 16 10.53 -5.08 -20.94
C THR A 16 9.65 -6.33 -20.81
N VAL A 17 10.25 -7.49 -20.51
CA VAL A 17 9.49 -8.74 -20.28
C VAL A 17 8.57 -8.59 -19.06
N ARG A 18 9.08 -8.04 -17.95
CA ARG A 18 8.28 -7.80 -16.73
C ARG A 18 7.11 -6.85 -17.01
N ASN A 19 7.36 -5.72 -17.69
CA ASN A 19 6.32 -4.76 -17.99
C ASN A 19 5.24 -5.35 -18.90
N ARG A 20 5.63 -6.04 -19.98
CA ARG A 20 4.67 -6.68 -20.90
C ARG A 20 3.82 -7.75 -20.21
N LEU A 21 4.43 -8.56 -19.34
CA LEU A 21 3.69 -9.56 -18.57
C LEU A 21 2.74 -8.90 -17.57
N ASN A 22 3.18 -7.87 -16.84
CA ASN A 22 2.31 -7.14 -15.93
C ASN A 22 1.14 -6.47 -16.66
N THR A 23 1.37 -5.86 -17.83
CA THR A 23 0.30 -5.28 -18.65
C THR A 23 -0.67 -6.35 -19.17
N ALA A 24 -0.16 -7.49 -19.64
CA ALA A 24 -0.99 -8.60 -20.10
C ALA A 24 -1.81 -9.22 -18.96
N TYR A 25 -1.21 -9.41 -17.78
CA TYR A 25 -1.91 -9.87 -16.58
C TYR A 25 -2.97 -8.86 -16.13
N ALA A 26 -2.65 -7.56 -16.11
CA ALA A 26 -3.64 -6.53 -15.80
C ALA A 26 -4.82 -6.57 -16.78
N ALA A 27 -4.56 -6.73 -18.08
CA ALA A 27 -5.61 -6.85 -19.09
C ALA A 27 -6.48 -8.10 -18.91
N LEU A 28 -5.92 -9.23 -18.48
CA LEU A 28 -6.62 -10.49 -18.22
C LEU A 28 -7.39 -10.51 -16.89
N ILE A 29 -6.89 -9.84 -15.85
CA ILE A 29 -7.46 -9.83 -14.51
C ILE A 29 -8.67 -8.88 -14.42
N THR A 30 -8.81 -7.93 -15.35
CA THR A 30 -9.79 -6.83 -15.21
C THR A 30 -11.23 -7.15 -15.66
N PRO A 31 -11.52 -7.95 -16.70
CA PRO A 31 -12.90 -8.23 -17.09
C PRO A 31 -13.45 -9.40 -16.27
N GLY A 32 -14.20 -9.08 -15.21
CA GLY A 32 -14.95 -10.05 -14.40
C GLY A 32 -14.65 -9.99 -12.91
N VAL A 33 -13.48 -9.48 -12.49
CA VAL A 33 -13.15 -9.34 -11.06
C VAL A 33 -14.04 -8.29 -10.39
N ASN A 34 -14.32 -7.17 -11.05
CA ASN A 34 -15.20 -6.15 -10.49
C ASN A 34 -16.67 -6.61 -10.43
N GLU A 35 -17.14 -7.32 -11.46
CA GLU A 35 -18.49 -7.92 -11.47
C GLU A 35 -18.63 -8.98 -10.39
N MET A 36 -17.61 -9.83 -10.23
CA MET A 36 -17.60 -10.84 -9.17
C MET A 36 -17.50 -10.21 -7.78
N ARG A 37 -16.70 -9.15 -7.63
CA ARG A 37 -16.62 -8.36 -6.38
C ARG A 37 -17.97 -7.75 -6.02
N ALA A 38 -18.70 -7.22 -7.01
CA ALA A 38 -20.04 -6.67 -6.79
C ALA A 38 -21.04 -7.75 -6.33
N ARG A 39 -21.14 -8.86 -7.08
CA ARG A 39 -22.02 -9.98 -6.74
C ARG A 39 -21.72 -10.59 -5.37
N GLU A 40 -20.43 -10.75 -5.06
CA GLU A 40 -20.03 -11.27 -3.75
C GLU A 40 -20.32 -10.27 -2.64
N GLY A 41 -20.13 -8.97 -2.89
CA GLY A 41 -20.51 -7.91 -1.97
C GLY A 41 -22.00 -7.94 -1.63
N GLU A 42 -22.86 -8.04 -2.64
CA GLU A 42 -24.32 -8.19 -2.47
C GLU A 42 -24.66 -9.43 -1.66
N ARG A 43 -24.04 -10.57 -1.95
CA ARG A 43 -24.25 -11.82 -1.20
C ARG A 43 -23.89 -11.68 0.27
N LEU A 44 -22.75 -11.07 0.57
CA LEU A 44 -22.29 -10.88 1.96
C LEU A 44 -23.19 -9.91 2.73
N LEU A 45 -23.65 -8.83 2.09
CA LEU A 45 -24.61 -7.90 2.69
C LEU A 45 -25.95 -8.57 2.98
N TYR A 46 -26.46 -9.37 2.04
CA TYR A 46 -27.67 -10.16 2.24
C TYR A 46 -27.54 -11.11 3.45
N LEU A 47 -26.39 -11.77 3.61
CA LEU A 47 -26.16 -12.65 4.76
C LEU A 47 -26.11 -11.88 6.09
N LEU A 48 -25.52 -10.67 6.10
CA LEU A 48 -25.50 -9.82 7.28
C LEU A 48 -26.91 -9.36 7.68
N ASP A 49 -27.72 -8.95 6.70
CA ASP A 49 -29.13 -8.58 6.90
C ASP A 49 -29.94 -9.74 7.51
N ARG A 50 -29.76 -10.96 6.97
CA ARG A 50 -30.42 -12.16 7.52
C ARG A 50 -29.99 -12.53 8.93
N LEU A 51 -28.76 -12.22 9.31
CA LEU A 51 -28.24 -12.51 10.65
C LEU A 51 -28.65 -11.44 11.67
N GLN A 52 -29.08 -10.25 11.24
CA GLN A 52 -29.31 -9.09 12.10
C GLN A 52 -30.27 -9.40 13.26
N GLY A 53 -31.44 -9.99 12.99
CA GLY A 53 -32.42 -10.28 14.05
C GLY A 53 -31.89 -11.25 15.12
N ALA A 54 -31.10 -12.26 14.74
CA ALA A 54 -30.51 -13.19 15.69
C ALA A 54 -29.35 -12.55 16.49
N VAL A 55 -28.59 -11.66 15.84
CA VAL A 55 -27.55 -10.85 16.51
C VAL A 55 -28.16 -9.92 17.56
N GLU A 56 -29.25 -9.22 17.21
CA GLU A 56 -29.98 -8.34 18.14
C GLU A 56 -30.61 -9.12 19.30
N ALA A 57 -31.04 -10.36 19.05
CA ALA A 57 -31.52 -11.28 20.09
C ALA A 57 -30.39 -11.85 20.98
N GLY A 58 -29.12 -11.57 20.68
CA GLY A 58 -27.98 -12.01 21.49
C GLY A 58 -27.52 -13.45 21.23
N ASP A 59 -27.91 -14.07 20.10
CA ASP A 59 -27.41 -15.39 19.73
C ASP A 59 -25.89 -15.33 19.46
N GLN A 60 -25.11 -15.95 20.34
CA GLN A 60 -23.65 -15.97 20.25
C GLN A 60 -23.13 -16.58 18.95
N GLN A 61 -23.84 -17.56 18.38
CA GLN A 61 -23.42 -18.21 17.14
C GLN A 61 -23.70 -17.30 15.94
N ALA A 62 -24.83 -16.60 15.94
CA ALA A 62 -25.14 -15.59 14.94
C ALA A 62 -24.13 -14.44 14.96
N ILE A 63 -23.76 -13.95 16.16
CA ILE A 63 -22.74 -12.90 16.35
C ILE A 63 -21.38 -13.34 15.76
N LYS A 64 -20.89 -14.53 16.14
CA LYS A 64 -19.62 -15.07 15.61
C LYS A 64 -19.64 -15.19 14.09
N THR A 65 -20.77 -15.61 13.53
CA THR A 65 -20.94 -15.77 12.08
C THR A 65 -20.96 -14.41 11.39
N ALA A 66 -21.70 -13.43 11.92
CA ALA A 66 -21.76 -12.07 11.38
C ALA A 66 -20.38 -11.39 11.36
N VAL A 67 -19.56 -11.59 12.40
CA VAL A 67 -18.18 -11.08 12.45
C VAL A 67 -17.33 -11.64 11.30
N ARG A 68 -17.42 -12.94 11.01
CA ARG A 68 -16.68 -13.58 9.91
C ARG A 68 -17.13 -13.10 8.52
N VAL A 69 -18.43 -12.91 8.33
CA VAL A 69 -19.00 -12.37 7.08
C VAL A 69 -18.54 -10.93 6.89
N SER A 70 -18.59 -10.10 7.94
CA SER A 70 -18.10 -8.71 7.91
C SER A 70 -16.59 -8.61 7.64
N GLU A 71 -15.79 -9.52 8.20
CA GLU A 71 -14.36 -9.60 7.89
C GLU A 71 -14.10 -9.95 6.42
N SER A 72 -14.84 -10.91 5.88
CA SER A 72 -14.76 -11.28 4.46
C SER A 72 -15.12 -10.11 3.55
N TYR A 73 -16.16 -9.36 3.91
CA TYR A 73 -16.55 -8.13 3.19
C TYR A 73 -15.44 -7.07 3.22
N ARG A 74 -14.86 -6.78 4.38
CA ARG A 74 -13.76 -5.80 4.50
C ARG A 74 -12.53 -6.20 3.67
N ARG A 75 -12.17 -7.48 3.65
CA ARG A 75 -11.07 -7.99 2.83
C ARG A 75 -11.37 -7.87 1.34
N LEU A 76 -12.60 -8.17 0.92
CA LEU A 76 -13.03 -8.10 -0.49
C LEU A 76 -12.87 -6.69 -1.09
N PHE A 77 -13.14 -5.66 -0.28
CA PHE A 77 -13.05 -4.26 -0.67
C PHE A 77 -11.74 -3.58 -0.24
N GLY A 78 -10.77 -4.33 0.29
CA GLY A 78 -9.46 -3.78 0.68
C GLY A 78 -9.50 -2.82 1.86
N LEU A 79 -10.57 -2.82 2.66
CA LEU A 79 -10.70 -1.97 3.87
C LEU A 79 -9.72 -2.37 4.98
N ASN A 80 -9.13 -3.56 4.89
CA ASN A 80 -8.09 -4.05 5.79
C ASN A 80 -6.70 -4.02 5.13
N ALA A 81 -6.51 -3.27 4.04
CA ALA A 81 -5.20 -3.15 3.41
C ALA A 81 -4.22 -2.49 4.40
N PRO A 82 -3.00 -3.04 4.60
CA PRO A 82 -2.00 -2.39 5.43
C PRO A 82 -1.62 -1.04 4.81
N GLU A 83 -1.67 0.03 5.62
CA GLU A 83 -1.17 1.33 5.21
C GLU A 83 0.35 1.25 5.01
N GLN A 84 0.83 1.55 3.81
CA GLN A 84 2.25 1.72 3.56
C GLN A 84 2.68 3.09 4.09
N HIS A 85 3.27 3.12 5.30
CA HIS A 85 3.98 4.31 5.76
C HIS A 85 5.38 4.34 5.12
N THR A 86 5.61 5.28 4.20
CA THR A 86 6.97 5.58 3.73
C THR A 86 7.69 6.38 4.81
N VAL A 87 8.45 5.69 5.65
CA VAL A 87 9.32 6.33 6.64
C VAL A 87 10.62 6.73 5.95
N GLN A 88 10.86 8.03 5.77
CA GLN A 88 12.14 8.55 5.31
C GLN A 88 13.08 8.71 6.51
N PHE A 89 13.96 7.73 6.73
CA PHE A 89 15.04 7.88 7.70
C PHE A 89 16.08 8.85 7.14
N HIS A 90 16.14 10.05 7.71
CA HIS A 90 17.28 10.94 7.53
C HIS A 90 18.27 10.63 8.64
N GLU A 91 19.26 9.80 8.33
CA GLU A 91 20.38 9.55 9.23
C GLU A 91 21.29 10.78 9.18
N VAL A 92 21.14 11.66 10.17
CA VAL A 92 22.03 12.81 10.35
C VAL A 92 23.31 12.27 10.98
N THR A 93 24.39 12.23 10.20
CA THR A 93 25.68 11.77 10.71
C THR A 93 26.32 12.88 11.56
N GLN A 94 27.25 12.53 12.47
CA GLN A 94 27.99 13.55 13.23
C GLN A 94 28.79 14.50 12.34
N MET A 95 29.15 14.06 11.13
CA MET A 95 29.79 14.89 10.13
C MET A 95 28.85 16.00 9.64
N ASP A 96 27.56 15.71 9.47
CA ASP A 96 26.55 16.69 9.06
C ASP A 96 26.31 17.76 10.13
N LEU A 97 26.37 17.37 11.41
CA LEU A 97 26.30 18.32 12.53
C LEU A 97 27.51 19.25 12.54
N GLY A 98 28.72 18.72 12.34
CA GLY A 98 29.95 19.53 12.25
C GLY A 98 29.95 20.50 11.07
N VAL A 99 29.42 20.08 9.90
CA VAL A 99 29.27 20.95 8.73
C VAL A 99 28.24 22.05 8.99
N GLN A 100 27.13 21.77 9.66
CA GLN A 100 26.15 22.80 10.04
C GLN A 100 26.73 23.83 11.02
N GLU A 101 27.57 23.39 11.95
CA GLU A 101 28.22 24.27 12.91
C GLU A 101 29.24 25.20 12.24
N LEU A 102 30.05 24.65 11.32
CA LEU A 102 30.97 25.44 10.49
C LEU A 102 30.25 26.47 9.61
N ILE A 103 29.10 26.10 9.02
CA ILE A 103 28.28 27.00 8.21
C ILE A 103 27.70 28.14 9.08
N ARG A 104 27.25 27.84 10.31
CA ARG A 104 26.78 28.86 11.25
C ARG A 104 27.89 29.83 11.65
N GLU A 105 29.09 29.33 11.95
CA GLU A 105 30.23 30.19 12.28
C GLU A 105 30.66 31.08 11.11
N ALA A 106 30.67 30.54 9.89
CA ALA A 106 30.99 31.30 8.69
C ALA A 106 29.97 32.43 8.42
N HIS A 107 28.67 32.16 8.61
CA HIS A 107 27.63 33.19 8.48
C HIS A 107 27.72 34.25 9.59
N ALA A 108 28.03 33.85 10.83
CA ALA A 108 28.21 34.79 11.93
C ALA A 108 29.40 35.74 11.69
N ARG A 109 30.53 35.22 11.19
CA ARG A 109 31.70 36.06 10.83
C ARG A 109 31.40 36.99 9.67
N ALA A 110 30.77 36.48 8.61
CA ALA A 110 30.40 37.30 7.45
C ALA A 110 29.37 38.40 7.78
N ALA A 111 28.55 38.22 8.81
CA ALA A 111 27.64 39.24 9.30
C ALA A 111 28.37 40.35 10.06
N LEU A 112 29.35 39.99 10.91
CA LEU A 112 30.19 40.96 11.64
C LEU A 112 31.08 41.78 10.69
N ASP A 113 31.62 41.16 9.64
CA ASP A 113 32.44 41.87 8.65
C ASP A 113 31.63 42.90 7.83
N LYS A 114 30.31 42.70 7.67
CA LYS A 114 29.41 43.65 7.01
C LYS A 114 28.99 44.83 7.90
N GLU A 115 29.08 44.69 9.23
CA GLU A 115 28.79 45.79 10.16
C GLU A 115 29.99 46.74 10.34
N HIS A 116 31.17 46.35 9.86
CA HIS A 116 32.43 47.12 9.96
C HIS A 116 32.89 47.78 8.65
N THR A 117 32.05 47.78 7.61
CA THR A 117 32.21 48.56 6.36
C THR A 117 31.06 49.52 6.16
#